data_AF-A0A9D1ZZU1-F1
#
_entry.id   AF-A0A9D1ZZU1-F1
#
_cell.length_a   1.000
_cell.length_b   1.000
_cell.length_c   1.000
_cell.angle_alpha   90.00
_cell.angle_beta   90.00
_cell.angle_gamma   90.00
#
_symmetry.space_group_name_H-M   'P 1'
#
loop_
_entity.id
_entity.type
_entity.pdbx_description
1 polymer ?
#
loop_
_entity_poly.entity_id
_entity_poly.type
_entity_poly.pdbx_seq_one_letter_code
_entity_poly.pdbx_strand_id
1 'polypeptide(L)' 'MKFTTLLCCAVLIAFGLGACIYALTGFDLLAAVTFGNAYAYRALLSLTGVAALWLVFWLIAFRPTRQLR' A
#
# COMPACT_ATOMS: atom_id res chain seq x y z
N MET A 1 3.84 17.67 2.49
CA MET A 1 2.65 17.15 1.79
C MET A 1 3.02 16.14 0.71
N LYS A 2 3.76 16.51 -0.36
CA LYS A 2 4.12 15.57 -1.45
C LYS A 2 4.88 14.31 -1.00
N PHE A 3 5.80 14.45 -0.04
CA PHE A 3 6.68 13.35 0.38
C PHE A 3 5.92 12.19 1.05
N THR A 4 4.99 12.48 1.95
CA THR A 4 4.20 11.45 2.65
C THR A 4 3.24 10.74 1.71
N THR A 5 2.64 11.45 0.74
CA THR A 5 1.80 10.87 -0.31
C THR A 5 2.60 9.96 -1.23
N LEU A 6 3.81 10.37 -1.62
CA LEU A 6 4.71 9.61 -2.48
C LEU A 6 5.19 8.32 -1.78
N LEU A 7 5.45 8.41 -0.47
CA LEU A 7 5.80 7.26 0.38
C LEU A 7 4.61 6.27 0.48
N CYS A 8 3.38 6.76 0.68
CA CYS A 8 2.18 5.91 0.69
C CYS A 8 1.96 5.21 -0.66
N CYS A 9 2.15 5.92 -1.79
CA CYS A 9 2.08 5.31 -3.11
C CYS A 9 3.15 4.22 -3.30
N ALA A 10 4.41 4.50 -2.92
CA ALA A 10 5.50 3.52 -3.03
C ALA A 10 5.21 2.25 -2.21
N VAL A 11 4.66 2.40 -1.00
CA VAL A 11 4.23 1.28 -0.16
C VAL A 11 3.13 0.47 -0.84
N LEU A 12 2.08 1.10 -1.36
CA LEU A 12 1.01 0.38 -2.05
C LEU A 12 1.49 -0.34 -3.31
N ILE A 13 2.40 0.26 -4.08
CA ILE A 13 2.99 -0.36 -5.26
C ILE A 13 3.83 -1.58 -4.85
N ALA A 14 4.65 -1.47 -3.81
CA ALA A 14 5.48 -2.58 -3.33
C ALA A 14 4.62 -3.77 -2.86
N PHE A 15 3.54 -3.51 -2.11
CA PHE A 15 2.61 -4.56 -1.69
C PHE A 15 1.78 -5.12 -2.84
N GLY A 16 1.37 -4.28 -3.80
CA GLY A 16 0.69 -4.72 -5.02
C GLY A 16 1.56 -5.66 -5.85
N LEU A 17 2.85 -5.35 -6.00
CA LEU A 17 3.83 -6.24 -6.65
C LEU A 17 3.99 -7.55 -5.89
N GLY A 18 4.08 -7.51 -4.55
CA GLY A 18 4.10 -8.70 -3.71
C GLY A 18 2.86 -9.59 -3.90
N ALA A 19 1.67 -8.99 -3.97
CA ALA A 19 0.43 -9.70 -4.22
C ALA A 19 0.37 -10.31 -5.63
N CYS A 20 0.86 -9.60 -6.65
CA CYS A 20 0.95 -10.13 -8.01
C CYS A 20 1.91 -11.32 -8.11
N ILE A 21 3.06 -11.26 -7.45
CA ILE A 21 4.02 -12.38 -7.42
C ILE A 21 3.41 -13.58 -6.70
N TYR A 22 2.73 -13.37 -5.57
CA TYR A 22 1.99 -14.43 -4.89
C TYR A 22 0.93 -15.06 -5.79
N ALA A 23 0.16 -14.27 -6.53
CA ALA A 23 -0.86 -14.78 -7.45
C ALA A 23 -0.27 -15.59 -8.63
N LEU A 24 0.92 -15.21 -9.12
CA LEU A 24 1.56 -15.86 -10.27
C LEU A 24 2.37 -17.12 -9.90
N THR A 25 2.99 -17.12 -8.73
CA THR A 25 3.95 -18.16 -8.31
C THR A 25 3.48 -18.99 -7.12
N GLY A 26 2.44 -18.55 -6.40
CA GLY A 26 2.03 -19.12 -5.12
C GLY A 26 2.99 -18.83 -3.97
N PHE A 27 4.11 -18.13 -4.22
CA PHE A 27 5.13 -17.85 -3.22
C PHE A 27 4.84 -16.53 -2.49
N ASP A 28 4.59 -16.61 -1.18
CA ASP A 28 4.27 -15.45 -0.37
C ASP A 28 5.54 -14.73 0.07
N LEU A 29 6.00 -13.79 -0.77
CA LEU A 29 7.14 -12.91 -0.48
C LEU A 29 6.97 -12.16 0.84
N LEU A 30 5.73 -11.83 1.21
CA LEU A 30 5.46 -11.12 2.45
C LEU A 30 5.68 -12.06 3.67
N ALA A 31 5.26 -13.32 3.56
CA ALA A 31 5.55 -14.34 4.56
C ALA A 31 7.04 -14.67 4.65
N ALA A 32 7.75 -14.67 3.52
CA ALA A 32 9.20 -14.88 3.47
C ALA A 32 9.99 -13.74 4.13
N VAL A 33 9.62 -12.49 3.86
CA VAL A 33 10.25 -11.30 4.48
C VAL A 33 9.95 -11.22 5.99
N THR A 34 8.78 -11.70 6.41
CA THR A 34 8.39 -11.70 7.83
C THR A 34 8.88 -12.93 8.60
N PHE A 35 9.65 -13.82 7.97
CA PHE A 35 10.12 -15.08 8.56
C PHE A 35 8.98 -15.90 9.21
N GLY A 36 7.77 -15.84 8.64
CA GLY A 36 6.59 -16.51 9.19
C GLY A 36 6.01 -15.92 10.49
N ASN A 37 6.46 -14.74 10.92
CA ASN A 37 5.92 -14.10 12.12
C ASN A 37 4.55 -13.45 11.84
N ALA A 38 3.48 -14.05 12.39
CA ALA A 38 2.10 -13.63 12.19
C ALA A 38 1.83 -12.17 12.63
N TYR A 39 2.56 -11.66 13.63
CA TYR A 39 2.40 -10.28 14.10
C TYR A 39 2.98 -9.27 13.11
N ALA A 40 4.16 -9.57 12.56
CA ALA A 40 4.80 -8.71 11.56
C ALA A 40 3.98 -8.67 10.26
N TYR A 41 3.45 -9.82 9.84
CA TYR A 41 2.57 -9.92 8.66
C TYR A 41 1.31 -9.05 8.81
N ARG A 42 0.64 -9.13 9.97
CA ARG A 42 -0.56 -8.33 10.27
C ARG A 42 -0.27 -6.83 10.36
N ALA A 43 0.87 -6.44 10.94
CA ALA A 43 1.27 -5.04 11.04
C ALA A 43 1.58 -4.43 9.67
N LEU A 44 2.19 -5.21 8.78
CA LEU A 44 2.45 -4.79 7.40
C LEU A 44 1.14 -4.62 6.59
N LEU A 45 0.19 -5.52 6.76
CA LEU A 45 -1.14 -5.40 6.16
C LEU A 45 -1.97 -4.24 6.74
N SER A 46 -1.85 -3.93 8.03
CA SER A 46 -2.54 -2.76 8.59
C SER A 46 -1.94 -1.46 8.05
N LEU A 47 -0.63 -1.42 7.84
CA LEU A 47 0.08 -0.28 7.27
C LEU A 47 -0.34 0.02 5.82
N THR A 48 -0.59 -1.01 5.00
CA THR A 48 -1.15 -0.80 3.65
C THR A 48 -2.57 -0.26 3.68
N GLY A 49 -3.41 -0.73 4.60
CA GLY A 49 -4.75 -0.19 4.80
C GLY A 49 -4.74 1.29 5.17
N VAL A 50 -3.85 1.71 6.08
CA VAL A 50 -3.69 3.12 6.46
C VAL A 50 -3.18 3.95 5.27
N ALA A 51 -2.22 3.44 4.50
CA ALA A 51 -1.71 4.12 3.31
C ALA A 51 -2.79 4.33 2.23
N ALA A 52 -3.67 3.34 2.03
CA ALA A 52 -4.81 3.44 1.11
C ALA A 52 -5.83 4.48 1.58
N LEU A 53 -6.23 4.44 2.86
CA LEU A 53 -7.17 5.42 3.42
C LEU A 53 -6.62 6.85 3.35
N TRP A 54 -5.32 7.03 3.59
CA TRP A 54 -4.67 8.32 3.48
C TRP A 54 -4.73 8.90 2.06
N LEU A 55 -4.49 8.07 1.04
CA LEU A 55 -4.57 8.47 -0.37
C LEU A 55 -6.00 8.78 -0.81
N VAL A 56 -6.98 7.96 -0.39
CA VAL A 56 -8.40 8.20 -0.68
C VAL A 56 -8.88 9.50 -0.04
N PHE A 57 -8.52 9.74 1.22
CA PHE A 57 -8.83 11.00 1.91
C PHE A 57 -8.29 12.21 1.12
N TRP A 58 -7.04 12.14 0.64
CA TRP A 58 -6.44 13.22 -0.16
C TRP A 58 -7.16 13.44 -1.49
N LEU A 59 -7.54 12.37 -2.18
CA LEU A 59 -8.32 12.44 -3.42
C LEU A 59 -9.67 13.14 -3.22
N ILE A 60 -10.36 12.82 -2.11
CA ILE A 60 -11.67 13.39 -1.77
C ILE A 60 -11.53 14.84 -1.28
N ALA A 61 -10.56 15.12 -0.42
CA ALA A 61 -10.39 16.43 0.22
C ALA A 61 -9.89 17.50 -0.76
N PHE A 62 -8.94 17.16 -1.63
CA PHE A 62 -8.31 18.14 -2.52
C PHE A 62 -8.93 18.18 -3.92
N ARG A 63 -9.76 17.17 -4.29
CA ARG A 63 -10.44 17.04 -5.61
C ARG A 63 -9.66 17.72 -6.75
N PRO A 64 -8.50 17.19 -7.16
CA PRO A 64 -7.62 17.85 -8.12
C PRO A 64 -8.29 18.10 -9.49
N THR A 65 -9.40 17.45 -9.78
CA THR A 65 -10.21 17.63 -10.99
C THR A 65 -11.08 18.89 -11.00
N ARG A 66 -11.19 19.63 -9.88
CA ARG A 66 -12.05 20.82 -9.79
C ARG A 66 -11.55 22.01 -10.61
N GLN A 67 -10.26 22.03 -10.96
CA GLN A 67 -9.64 23.07 -11.82
C GLN A 67 -9.47 22.65 -13.29
N LEU A 68 -9.94 21.46 -13.66
CA LEU A 68 -9.91 20.94 -15.04
C LEU A 68 -11.25 21.19 -15.78
N ARG A 69 -12.10 22.07 -15.27
CA ARG A 69 -13.42 22.37 -15.83
C ARG A 69 -13.52 23.82 -16.26
#